data_AF-A0A3D0G818-F1
#
_entry.id   AF-A0A3D0G818-F1
#
_cell.length_a   1.000
_cell.length_b   1.000
_cell.length_c   1.000
_cell.angle_alpha   90.00
_cell.angle_beta   90.00
_cell.angle_gamma   90.00
#
_symmetry.space_group_name_H-M   'P 1'
#
loop_
_entity.id
_entity.type
_entity.pdbx_description
1 polymer ?
#
loop_
_entity_poly.entity_id
_entity_poly.type
_entity_poly.pdbx_seq_one_letter_code
_entity_poly.pdbx_strand_id
1 'polypeptide(L)'
;MGSLRAQLVILILGALAIAQAVSLWLFADERSLAVRAALGFEAAGRAANVVRLLEEAPPDLSASIVRAANSPLVRFDLAPAPSVTAPDHHHAAYIETRVRALLGDGFSRDIRVNLRETAFPLHPIPNLSPQMAEMHRDMMRGRMQAVEMALSIALSGGQWLNVATRFERPPLQWPLFSFLTFGLTAALILVATFWFLMTRLTGPLRDLSRAAEGLGRGDAGDPLPVAGPEEVRDLTRAFNRMQERLSRFVADRTRILAAVSHDLRSPLTAMRFDAELVENEETRESLIASIEEMQTMAEATLNFAEGLAGREDSEVVDVPDWLGAMADDKATPFNLTGGPAMTVRIRPLALRRAVRNLVENATRHGGQATVGWHRAG
;
A
#
# COMPACT_ATOMS: atom_id res chain seq x y z
N MET A 1 -1.74 -18.52 0.82
CA MET A 1 -1.06 -17.21 0.90
C MET A 1 -1.64 -16.51 2.11
N GLY A 2 -0.83 -16.24 3.12
CA GLY A 2 -1.28 -16.03 4.52
C GLY A 2 -2.31 -14.92 4.74
N SER A 3 -3.02 -15.05 5.86
CA SER A 3 -4.06 -14.15 6.37
C SER A 3 -3.67 -12.67 6.29
N LEU A 4 -4.67 -11.79 6.21
CA LEU A 4 -4.49 -10.34 6.16
C LEU A 4 -3.52 -9.83 7.25
N ARG A 5 -3.63 -10.41 8.45
CA ARG A 5 -2.77 -10.10 9.60
C ARG A 5 -1.31 -10.46 9.35
N ALA A 6 -1.04 -11.63 8.76
CA ALA A 6 0.31 -12.06 8.43
C ALA A 6 0.94 -11.15 7.36
N GLN A 7 0.17 -10.76 6.34
CA GLN A 7 0.64 -9.82 5.31
C GLN A 7 0.97 -8.45 5.92
N LEU A 8 0.12 -7.95 6.83
CA LEU A 8 0.35 -6.71 7.57
C LEU A 8 1.65 -6.73 8.36
N VAL A 9 1.85 -7.78 9.15
CA VAL A 9 3.04 -7.93 9.99
C VAL A 9 4.30 -8.03 9.13
N ILE A 10 4.28 -8.83 8.06
CA ILE A 10 5.43 -8.98 7.16
C ILE A 10 5.76 -7.65 6.48
N LEU A 11 4.76 -6.89 6.03
CA LEU A 11 4.98 -5.64 5.31
C LEU A 11 5.52 -4.56 6.25
N ILE A 12 4.97 -4.44 7.47
CA ILE A 12 5.47 -3.51 8.50
C ILE A 12 6.91 -3.88 8.90
N LEU A 13 7.18 -5.16 9.18
CA LEU A 13 8.51 -5.62 9.55
C LEU A 13 9.52 -5.45 8.40
N GLY A 14 9.11 -5.72 7.17
CA GLY A 14 9.95 -5.54 5.98
C GLY A 14 10.28 -4.08 5.73
N ALA A 15 9.27 -3.20 5.80
CA ALA A 15 9.46 -1.75 5.73
C ALA A 15 10.44 -1.23 6.78
N LEU A 16 10.25 -1.67 8.03
CA LEU A 16 11.11 -1.30 9.15
C LEU A 16 12.54 -1.82 8.93
N ALA A 17 12.70 -3.07 8.53
CA ALA A 17 14.01 -3.67 8.29
C ALA A 17 14.77 -2.97 7.16
N ILE A 18 14.10 -2.62 6.06
CA ILE A 18 14.70 -1.87 4.95
C ILE A 18 15.12 -0.47 5.42
N ALA A 19 14.25 0.24 6.16
CA ALA A 19 14.58 1.54 6.71
C ALA A 19 15.80 1.48 7.66
N GLN A 20 15.87 0.45 8.51
CA GLN A 20 17.01 0.22 9.40
C GLN A 20 18.29 -0.06 8.62
N ALA A 21 18.24 -0.94 7.60
CA ALA A 21 19.41 -1.29 6.80
C ALA A 21 19.97 -0.09 6.03
N VAL A 22 19.09 0.71 5.39
CA VAL A 22 19.47 1.92 4.66
C VAL A 22 20.06 2.97 5.60
N SER A 23 19.46 3.16 6.79
CA SER A 23 19.95 4.11 7.79
C SER A 23 21.33 3.73 8.30
N LEU A 24 21.57 2.44 8.58
CA LEU A 24 22.85 1.94 9.07
C LEU A 24 23.94 2.05 7.99
N TRP A 25 23.58 1.80 6.73
CA TRP A 25 24.48 1.90 5.58
C TRP A 25 24.92 3.35 5.31
N LEU A 26 23.97 4.29 5.19
CA LEU A 26 24.27 5.71 4.96
C LEU A 26 25.13 6.32 6.07
N PHE A 27 24.94 5.86 7.31
CA PHE A 27 25.62 6.43 8.47
C PHE A 27 27.04 5.89 8.67
N ALA A 28 27.30 4.62 8.35
CA ALA A 28 28.61 4.01 8.57
C ALA A 28 29.68 4.48 7.56
N ASP A 29 29.28 4.72 6.31
CA ASP A 29 30.24 4.84 5.20
C ASP A 29 30.68 6.30 4.95
N GLU A 30 29.74 7.24 4.82
CA GLU A 30 30.06 8.57 4.25
C GLU A 30 30.86 9.48 5.20
N ARG A 31 30.55 9.48 6.48
CA ARG A 31 31.17 10.42 7.44
C ARG A 31 32.56 9.98 7.87
N SER A 32 32.78 8.67 8.00
CA SER A 32 34.06 8.13 8.46
C SER A 32 35.17 8.29 7.40
N LEU A 33 34.81 8.14 6.13
CA LEU A 33 35.70 8.39 4.98
C LEU A 33 36.03 9.87 4.83
N ALA A 34 35.04 10.76 4.92
CA ALA A 34 35.26 12.21 4.77
C ALA A 34 36.19 12.79 5.84
N VAL A 35 36.05 12.36 7.11
CA VAL A 35 36.92 12.80 8.22
C VAL A 35 38.34 12.26 8.05
N ARG A 36 38.51 10.99 7.65
CA ARG A 36 39.82 10.39 7.36
C ARG A 36 40.54 11.15 6.23
N ALA A 37 39.83 11.47 5.16
CA ALA A 37 40.38 12.20 4.03
C ALA A 37 40.84 13.62 4.41
N ALA A 38 40.01 14.37 5.14
CA ALA A 38 40.33 15.73 5.57
C ALA A 38 41.58 15.77 6.48
N LEU A 39 41.66 14.88 7.46
CA LEU A 39 42.79 14.82 8.40
C LEU A 39 44.09 14.35 7.72
N GLY A 40 44.00 13.35 6.84
CA GLY A 40 45.15 12.92 6.06
C GLY A 40 45.67 14.02 5.13
N PHE A 41 44.78 14.83 4.54
CA PHE A 41 45.17 15.97 3.71
C PHE A 41 45.87 17.09 4.50
N GLU A 42 45.45 17.36 5.73
CA GLU A 42 46.12 18.34 6.59
C GLU A 42 47.55 17.87 6.94
N ALA A 43 47.69 16.59 7.32
CA ALA A 43 48.99 15.99 7.62
C ALA A 43 49.92 15.97 6.40
N ALA A 44 49.41 15.60 5.22
CA ALA A 44 50.11 15.67 3.95
C ALA A 44 50.59 17.10 3.63
N GLY A 45 49.73 18.10 3.85
CA GLY A 45 50.05 19.51 3.67
C GLY A 45 51.21 19.97 4.55
N ARG A 46 51.17 19.62 5.84
CA ARG A 46 52.26 19.94 6.78
C ARG A 46 53.55 19.21 6.43
N ALA A 47 53.47 17.94 6.05
CA ALA A 47 54.64 17.15 5.64
C ALA A 47 55.34 17.79 4.44
N ALA A 48 54.60 18.18 3.40
CA ALA A 48 55.17 18.85 2.24
C ALA A 48 55.89 20.17 2.61
N ASN A 49 55.30 20.97 3.51
CA ASN A 49 55.93 22.20 3.99
C ASN A 49 57.22 21.92 4.77
N VAL A 50 57.23 20.91 5.65
CA VAL A 50 58.42 20.51 6.42
C VAL A 50 59.52 20.01 5.49
N VAL A 51 59.19 19.19 4.49
CA VAL A 51 60.14 18.73 3.47
C VAL A 51 60.80 19.91 2.77
N ARG A 52 60.01 20.89 2.29
CA ARG A 52 60.56 22.09 1.63
C ARG A 52 61.47 22.88 2.55
N LEU A 53 61.07 23.10 3.81
CA LEU A 53 61.89 23.79 4.80
C LEU A 53 63.20 23.05 5.09
N LEU A 54 63.18 21.72 5.11
CA LEU A 54 64.38 20.91 5.36
C LEU A 54 65.34 20.90 4.16
N GLU A 55 64.82 21.00 2.93
CA GLU A 55 65.66 21.04 1.72
C GLU A 55 66.21 22.46 1.43
N GLU A 56 65.50 23.51 1.84
CA GLU A 56 65.94 24.90 1.68
C GLU A 56 66.81 25.41 2.85
N ALA A 57 66.70 24.81 4.04
CA ALA A 57 67.42 25.25 5.23
C ALA A 57 68.83 24.65 5.37
N PRO A 58 69.76 25.35 6.03
CA PRO A 58 71.03 24.81 6.48
C PRO A 58 70.88 23.53 7.35
N PRO A 59 71.79 22.54 7.21
CA PRO A 59 71.67 21.22 7.85
C PRO A 59 71.75 21.27 9.40
N ASP A 60 72.32 22.33 9.97
CA ASP A 60 72.37 22.58 11.41
C ASP A 60 71.00 22.93 12.02
N LEU A 61 70.05 23.39 11.19
CA LEU A 61 68.71 23.79 11.63
C LEU A 61 67.66 22.68 11.46
N SER A 62 67.98 21.56 10.80
CA SER A 62 67.03 20.48 10.51
C SER A 62 66.37 19.92 11.78
N ALA A 63 67.14 19.74 12.85
CA ALA A 63 66.62 19.25 14.13
C ALA A 63 65.65 20.24 14.80
N SER A 64 65.89 21.54 14.64
CA SER A 64 65.02 22.61 15.18
C SER A 64 63.72 22.72 14.38
N ILE A 65 63.78 22.57 13.06
CA ILE A 65 62.60 22.55 12.17
C ILE A 65 61.69 21.37 12.51
N VAL A 66 62.23 20.16 12.67
CA VAL A 66 61.45 18.97 13.05
C VAL A 66 60.84 19.12 14.42
N ARG A 67 61.59 19.66 15.40
CA ARG A 67 61.09 19.89 16.76
C ARG A 67 59.94 20.91 16.78
N ALA A 68 60.04 21.98 15.98
CA ALA A 68 59.01 23.00 15.87
C ALA A 68 57.77 22.51 15.11
N ALA A 69 57.94 21.59 14.15
CA ALA A 69 56.86 21.00 13.39
C ALA A 69 56.05 19.94 14.18
N ASN A 70 56.65 19.33 15.21
CA ASN A 70 56.01 18.33 16.04
C ASN A 70 54.82 18.91 16.82
N SER A 71 53.70 18.17 16.81
CA SER A 71 52.46 18.52 17.53
C SER A 71 51.88 17.29 18.24
N PRO A 72 50.94 17.45 19.18
CA PRO A 72 50.30 16.30 19.84
C PRO A 72 49.65 15.29 18.88
N LEU A 73 49.18 15.76 17.71
CA LEU A 73 48.45 14.94 16.74
C LEU A 73 49.31 14.45 15.57
N VAL A 74 50.43 15.12 15.28
CA VAL A 74 51.31 14.83 14.14
C VAL A 74 52.76 14.87 14.61
N ARG A 75 53.47 13.75 14.45
CA ARG A 75 54.89 13.62 14.76
C ARG A 75 55.72 13.50 13.50
N PHE A 76 56.83 14.21 13.46
CA PHE A 76 57.85 14.23 12.42
C PHE A 76 59.17 13.71 13.00
N ASP A 77 59.82 12.82 12.28
CA ASP A 77 61.11 12.24 12.63
C ASP A 77 62.00 12.11 11.40
N LEU A 78 63.31 12.35 11.57
CA LEU A 78 64.30 12.20 10.51
C LEU A 78 65.10 10.93 10.76
N ALA A 79 65.05 10.00 9.81
CA ALA A 79 65.75 8.73 9.92
C ALA A 79 66.46 8.36 8.61
N PRO A 80 67.50 7.52 8.66
CA PRO A 80 68.15 7.00 7.45
C PRO A 80 67.28 5.99 6.68
N ALA A 81 66.16 5.54 7.25
CA ALA A 81 65.26 4.55 6.66
C ALA A 81 63.78 4.98 6.77
N PRO A 82 62.92 4.55 5.84
CA PRO A 82 61.48 4.80 5.91
C PRO A 82 60.85 3.98 7.04
N SER A 83 59.96 4.61 7.81
CA SER A 83 59.10 3.91 8.77
C SER A 83 58.03 3.06 8.06
N VAL A 84 57.63 3.45 6.85
CA VAL A 84 56.71 2.70 5.99
C VAL A 84 57.49 1.82 5.00
N THR A 85 57.53 0.51 5.26
CA THR A 85 58.20 -0.46 4.40
C THR A 85 57.32 -1.01 3.29
N ALA A 86 56.01 -1.13 3.54
CA ALA A 86 55.01 -1.58 2.57
C ALA A 86 53.88 -0.52 2.48
N PRO A 87 53.76 0.21 1.36
CA PRO A 87 52.70 1.18 1.15
C PRO A 87 51.33 0.51 0.95
N ASP A 88 50.27 1.14 1.46
CA ASP A 88 48.88 0.75 1.22
C ASP A 88 48.34 1.48 -0.01
N HIS A 89 48.42 0.82 -1.17
CA HIS A 89 48.01 1.41 -2.45
C HIS A 89 46.50 1.55 -2.63
N HIS A 90 45.66 0.92 -1.80
CA HIS A 90 44.21 0.98 -1.97
C HIS A 90 43.58 2.10 -1.13
N HIS A 91 43.97 2.23 0.14
CA HIS A 91 43.34 3.21 1.05
C HIS A 91 44.17 4.48 1.23
N ALA A 92 45.43 4.53 0.78
CA ALA A 92 46.31 5.68 0.99
C ALA A 92 46.71 6.42 -0.30
N ALA A 93 46.31 5.94 -1.48
CA ALA A 93 46.70 6.51 -2.78
C ALA A 93 46.33 7.99 -2.95
N TYR A 94 45.20 8.43 -2.37
CA TYR A 94 44.76 9.82 -2.44
C TYR A 94 45.67 10.76 -1.63
N ILE A 95 46.27 10.27 -0.52
CA ILE A 95 47.24 11.02 0.28
C ILE A 95 48.57 11.16 -0.44
N GLU A 96 49.07 10.06 -1.02
CA GLU A 96 50.30 10.07 -1.81
C GLU A 96 50.20 11.07 -2.97
N THR A 97 49.11 10.99 -3.74
CA THR A 97 48.82 11.92 -4.85
C THR A 97 48.80 13.37 -4.39
N ARG A 98 48.23 13.64 -3.21
CA ARG A 98 48.17 14.99 -2.64
C ARG A 98 49.55 15.52 -2.24
N VAL A 99 50.36 14.72 -1.55
CA VAL A 99 51.74 15.10 -1.18
C VAL A 99 52.55 15.40 -2.43
N ARG A 100 52.45 14.53 -3.44
CA ARG A 100 53.16 14.68 -4.71
C ARG A 100 52.79 15.98 -5.43
N ALA A 101 51.50 16.29 -5.49
CA ALA A 101 51.00 17.54 -6.07
C ALA A 101 51.51 18.78 -5.31
N LEU A 102 51.61 18.73 -3.99
CA LEU A 102 52.09 19.84 -3.16
C LEU A 102 53.60 20.08 -3.27
N LEU A 103 54.37 19.03 -3.50
CA LEU A 103 55.82 19.11 -3.71
C LEU A 103 56.21 19.47 -5.15
N GLY A 104 55.23 19.49 -6.09
CA GLY A 104 55.49 19.78 -7.50
C GLY A 104 56.35 18.72 -8.20
N ASP A 105 56.39 17.50 -7.66
CA ASP A 105 57.36 16.48 -8.02
C ASP A 105 56.76 15.47 -9.01
N GLY A 106 57.28 15.43 -10.23
CA GLY A 106 56.78 14.62 -11.35
C GLY A 106 57.13 13.12 -11.25
N PHE A 107 56.83 12.49 -10.11
CA PHE A 107 57.07 11.07 -9.80
C PHE A 107 58.52 10.64 -9.51
N SER A 108 59.45 11.57 -9.32
CA SER A 108 60.88 11.23 -9.10
C SER A 108 61.21 10.78 -7.67
N ARG A 109 60.42 11.25 -6.69
CA ARG A 109 60.61 10.99 -5.25
C ARG A 109 59.79 9.80 -4.76
N ASP A 110 60.44 8.94 -3.96
CA ASP A 110 59.80 7.81 -3.27
C ASP A 110 58.99 8.35 -2.07
N ILE A 111 57.67 8.13 -2.12
CA ILE A 111 56.71 8.53 -1.10
C ILE A 111 55.92 7.28 -0.74
N ARG A 112 55.94 6.90 0.54
CA ARG A 112 55.28 5.69 1.03
C ARG A 112 54.27 6.06 2.09
N VAL A 113 53.03 5.61 1.92
CA VAL A 113 51.93 5.90 2.84
C VAL A 113 51.30 4.60 3.30
N ASN A 114 51.02 4.49 4.59
CA ASN A 114 50.32 3.36 5.16
C ASN A 114 49.30 3.85 6.18
N LEU A 115 48.05 3.40 6.06
CA LEU A 115 47.01 3.60 7.07
C LEU A 115 46.84 2.29 7.83
N ARG A 116 47.15 2.30 9.13
CA ARG A 116 46.91 1.15 10.01
C ARG A 116 45.85 1.49 11.04
N GLU A 117 44.92 0.57 11.25
CA GLU A 117 44.05 0.62 12.42
C GLU A 117 44.78 -0.06 13.58
N THR A 118 45.23 0.72 14.56
CA THR A 118 45.96 0.23 15.73
C THR A 118 45.12 0.38 16.99
N ALA A 119 45.08 -0.68 17.80
CA ALA A 119 44.49 -0.63 19.13
C ALA A 119 45.40 0.19 20.07
N PHE A 120 44.82 1.11 20.83
CA PHE A 120 45.57 1.94 21.79
C PHE A 120 46.33 1.07 22.81
N PRO A 121 47.66 1.26 23.00
CA PRO A 121 48.31 0.81 24.22
C PRO A 121 47.85 1.73 25.36
N LEU A 122 47.06 1.17 26.28
CA LEU A 122 46.63 1.85 27.50
C LEU A 122 47.87 2.34 28.26
N HIS A 123 48.06 3.65 28.35
CA HIS A 123 48.99 4.21 29.31
C HIS A 123 48.33 4.09 30.69
N PRO A 124 48.97 3.42 31.67
CA PRO A 124 48.40 3.31 33.00
C PRO A 124 48.19 4.72 33.56
N ILE A 125 46.98 5.04 33.97
CA ILE A 125 46.72 6.28 34.69
C ILE A 125 47.58 6.22 35.97
N PRO A 126 48.48 7.19 36.20
CA PRO A 126 49.32 7.18 37.39
C PRO A 126 48.43 7.22 38.65
N ASN A 127 48.77 6.41 39.65
CA ASN A 127 48.09 6.26 40.94
C ASN A 127 46.70 5.56 40.93
N LEU A 128 46.34 4.80 39.89
CA LEU A 128 45.15 3.94 39.96
C LEU A 128 45.41 2.66 40.77
N SER A 129 44.43 2.25 41.60
CA SER A 129 44.50 0.95 42.27
C SER A 129 44.40 -0.20 41.25
N PRO A 130 45.01 -1.38 41.50
CA PRO A 130 45.06 -2.48 40.55
C PRO A 130 43.68 -2.93 40.03
N GLN A 131 42.66 -2.94 40.91
CA GLN A 131 41.29 -3.30 40.56
C GLN A 131 40.60 -2.24 39.68
N MET A 132 40.81 -0.95 39.95
CA MET A 132 40.29 0.14 39.11
C MET A 132 40.98 0.17 37.75
N ALA A 133 42.27 -0.18 37.69
CA ALA A 133 43.00 -0.28 36.43
C ALA A 133 42.46 -1.41 35.55
N GLU A 134 42.10 -2.56 36.15
CA GLU A 134 41.44 -3.68 35.45
C GLU A 134 40.07 -3.26 34.89
N MET A 135 39.24 -2.65 35.74
CA MET A 135 37.90 -2.19 35.35
C MET A 135 37.94 -1.09 34.29
N HIS A 136 38.90 -0.16 34.39
CA HIS A 136 39.14 0.86 33.37
C HIS A 136 39.60 0.25 32.04
N ARG A 137 40.48 -0.77 32.08
CA ARG A 137 40.90 -1.50 30.88
C ARG A 137 39.72 -2.21 30.21
N ASP A 138 38.86 -2.87 30.97
CA ASP A 138 37.68 -3.56 30.43
C ASP A 138 36.62 -2.61 29.89
N MET A 139 36.40 -1.46 30.54
CA MET A 139 35.46 -0.45 30.06
C MET A 139 35.95 0.27 28.78
N MET A 140 37.27 0.32 28.57
CA MET A 140 37.90 0.96 27.41
C MET A 140 38.22 -0.03 26.26
N ARG A 141 38.18 -1.34 26.51
CA ARG A 141 38.27 -2.37 25.45
C ARG A 141 37.13 -2.19 24.45
N GLY A 142 37.48 -1.81 23.22
CA GLY A 142 36.53 -1.63 22.11
C GLY A 142 36.05 -0.20 21.87
N ARG A 143 36.34 0.77 22.77
CA ARG A 143 35.95 2.19 22.57
C ARG A 143 37.00 3.04 21.88
N MET A 144 38.26 2.58 21.78
CA MET A 144 39.36 3.37 21.24
C MET A 144 40.11 2.62 20.13
N GLN A 145 39.51 2.58 18.94
CA GLN A 145 40.23 2.28 17.71
C GLN A 145 40.81 3.61 17.18
N ALA A 146 42.12 3.75 17.22
CA ALA A 146 42.80 4.87 16.58
C ALA A 146 43.14 4.49 15.14
N VAL A 147 42.97 5.43 14.22
CA VAL A 147 43.57 5.30 12.89
C VAL A 147 44.94 5.96 12.98
N GLU A 148 46.00 5.16 12.78
CA GLU A 148 47.37 5.63 12.68
C GLU A 148 47.72 5.73 11.19
N MET A 149 48.03 6.94 10.73
CA MET A 149 48.55 7.14 9.38
C MET A 149 50.05 7.40 9.49
N ALA A 150 50.82 6.60 8.77
CA ALA A 150 52.26 6.76 8.63
C ALA A 150 52.58 7.16 7.19
N LEU A 151 53.44 8.15 7.02
CA LEU A 151 53.89 8.69 5.74
C LEU A 151 55.42 8.83 5.80
N SER A 152 56.13 8.25 4.83
CA SER A 152 57.58 8.37 4.68
C SER A 152 57.88 9.06 3.36
N ILE A 153 58.66 10.13 3.40
CA ILE A 153 59.06 10.90 2.21
C ILE A 153 60.59 10.91 2.11
N ALA A 154 61.13 10.49 0.97
CA ALA A 154 62.56 10.58 0.69
C ALA A 154 63.01 12.04 0.50
N LEU A 155 64.11 12.42 1.14
CA LEU A 155 64.75 13.73 0.98
C LEU A 155 65.97 13.62 0.05
N SER A 156 66.32 14.72 -0.60
CA SER A 156 67.50 14.83 -1.49
C SER A 156 68.82 14.45 -0.81
N GLY A 157 68.95 14.60 0.52
CA GLY A 157 70.13 14.22 1.30
C GLY A 157 70.24 12.73 1.68
N GLY A 158 69.38 11.85 1.15
CA GLY A 158 69.40 10.41 1.45
C GLY A 158 68.74 10.02 2.79
N GLN A 159 68.23 11.00 3.54
CA GLN A 159 67.41 10.77 4.72
C GLN A 159 65.92 10.69 4.37
N TRP A 160 65.12 10.20 5.31
CA TRP A 160 63.67 10.08 5.20
C TRP A 160 62.99 10.94 6.26
N LEU A 161 61.97 11.69 5.84
CA LEU A 161 61.02 12.32 6.75
C LEU A 161 59.90 11.32 7.03
N ASN A 162 59.84 10.85 8.27
CA ASN A 162 58.78 9.97 8.76
C ASN A 162 57.74 10.80 9.50
N VAL A 163 56.49 10.67 9.09
CA VAL A 163 55.34 11.37 9.65
C VAL A 163 54.40 10.32 10.21
N ALA A 164 54.04 10.46 11.48
CA ALA A 164 53.06 9.61 12.14
C ALA A 164 51.95 10.47 12.73
N THR A 165 50.71 10.20 12.34
CA THR A 165 49.53 10.87 12.87
C THR A 165 48.59 9.89 13.52
N ARG A 166 48.03 10.26 14.66
CA ARG A 166 47.08 9.43 15.41
C ARG A 166 45.78 10.18 15.57
N PHE A 167 44.69 9.56 15.13
CA PHE A 167 43.37 10.13 15.26
C PHE A 167 42.44 9.17 15.99
N GLU A 168 41.76 9.69 17.01
CA GLU A 168 40.63 9.01 17.63
C GLU A 168 39.43 9.09 16.68
N ARG A 169 38.72 7.97 16.49
CA ARG A 169 37.44 8.02 15.78
C ARG A 169 36.52 8.96 16.56
N PRO A 170 35.98 10.03 15.95
CA PRO A 170 35.01 10.87 16.64
C PRO A 170 33.87 9.98 17.15
N PRO A 171 33.36 10.19 18.37
CA PRO A 171 32.30 9.36 18.93
C PRO A 171 31.10 9.37 18.00
N LEU A 172 30.31 8.29 18.02
CA LEU A 172 29.09 8.16 17.25
C LEU A 172 28.09 9.25 17.69
N GLN A 173 28.14 10.43 17.09
CA GLN A 173 27.23 11.54 17.35
C GLN A 173 26.10 11.47 16.33
N TRP A 174 24.93 11.01 16.78
CA TRP A 174 23.72 10.80 15.98
C TRP A 174 23.12 12.18 15.63
N PRO A 175 23.25 12.68 14.40
CA PRO A 175 22.72 13.98 14.03
C PRO A 175 21.19 13.91 14.01
N LEU A 176 20.52 14.92 14.58
CA LEU A 176 19.05 15.03 14.56
C LEU A 176 18.47 14.87 13.14
N PHE A 177 19.21 15.30 12.10
CA PHE A 177 18.83 15.11 10.70
C PHE A 177 18.67 13.64 10.29
N SER A 178 19.48 12.73 10.83
CA SER A 178 19.37 11.28 10.55
C SER A 178 18.10 10.70 11.17
N PHE A 179 17.73 11.14 12.38
CA PHE A 179 16.46 10.75 12.98
C PHE A 179 15.26 11.31 12.21
N LEU A 180 15.38 12.52 11.67
CA LEU A 180 14.32 13.15 10.88
C LEU A 180 14.10 12.44 9.54
N THR A 181 15.16 12.16 8.78
CA THR A 181 15.04 11.44 7.51
C THR A 181 14.56 10.00 7.71
N PHE A 182 15.02 9.34 8.79
CA PHE A 182 14.50 8.05 9.23
C PHE A 182 13.01 8.08 9.55
N GLY A 183 12.58 9.04 10.39
CA GLY A 183 11.18 9.19 10.77
C GLY A 183 10.28 9.45 9.57
N LEU A 184 10.74 10.28 8.63
CA LEU A 184 10.01 10.61 7.40
C LEU A 184 9.88 9.41 6.45
N THR A 185 10.97 8.66 6.23
CA THR A 185 10.92 7.46 5.36
C THR A 185 10.07 6.35 5.96
N ALA A 186 10.21 6.10 7.27
CA ALA A 186 9.35 5.14 7.97
C ALA A 186 7.87 5.55 7.89
N ALA A 187 7.55 6.83 8.11
CA ALA A 187 6.18 7.34 7.99
C ALA A 187 5.61 7.19 6.58
N LEU A 188 6.38 7.54 5.54
CA LEU A 188 5.96 7.40 4.14
C LEU A 188 5.65 5.95 3.77
N ILE A 189 6.50 5.01 4.16
CA ILE A 189 6.27 3.59 3.88
C ILE A 189 5.00 3.10 4.62
N LEU A 190 4.80 3.54 5.86
CA LEU A 190 3.62 3.16 6.65
C LEU A 190 2.34 3.69 6.02
N VAL A 191 2.35 4.95 5.55
CA VAL A 191 1.23 5.55 4.80
C VAL A 191 0.95 4.81 3.50
N ALA A 192 1.98 4.52 2.69
CA ALA A 192 1.84 3.80 1.43
C ALA A 192 1.28 2.38 1.63
N THR A 193 1.75 1.69 2.67
CA THR A 193 1.26 0.38 3.09
C THR A 193 -0.22 0.43 3.45
N PHE A 194 -0.58 1.39 4.32
CA PHE A 194 -1.96 1.54 4.78
C PHE A 194 -2.89 1.88 3.64
N TRP A 195 -2.48 2.80 2.74
CA TRP A 195 -3.23 3.15 1.54
C TRP A 195 -3.47 1.95 0.62
N PHE A 196 -2.42 1.19 0.32
CA PHE A 196 -2.51 -0.02 -0.51
C PHE A 196 -3.44 -1.07 0.10
N LEU A 197 -3.39 -1.23 1.42
CA LEU A 197 -4.24 -2.18 2.13
C LEU A 197 -5.71 -1.74 2.14
N MET A 198 -5.95 -0.46 2.42
CA MET A 198 -7.29 0.11 2.50
C MET A 198 -8.00 0.03 1.14
N THR A 199 -7.28 0.26 0.04
CA THR A 199 -7.82 0.11 -1.31
C THR A 199 -8.19 -1.34 -1.65
N ARG A 200 -7.40 -2.33 -1.21
CA ARG A 200 -7.70 -3.76 -1.42
C ARG A 200 -8.82 -4.35 -0.54
N LEU A 201 -9.06 -3.78 0.64
CA LEU A 201 -10.13 -4.22 1.54
C LEU A 201 -11.45 -3.49 1.25
N THR A 202 -11.40 -2.17 1.15
CA THR A 202 -12.61 -1.33 1.16
C THR A 202 -13.38 -1.41 -0.15
N GLY A 203 -12.69 -1.54 -1.29
CA GLY A 203 -13.34 -1.68 -2.59
C GLY A 203 -14.28 -2.89 -2.65
N PRO A 204 -13.77 -4.12 -2.49
CA PRO A 204 -14.61 -5.33 -2.53
C PRO A 204 -15.71 -5.35 -1.46
N LEU A 205 -15.46 -4.81 -0.26
CA LEU A 205 -16.49 -4.73 0.78
C LEU A 205 -17.62 -3.76 0.42
N ARG A 206 -17.30 -2.63 -0.22
CA ARG A 206 -18.33 -1.71 -0.75
C ARG A 206 -19.13 -2.37 -1.86
N ASP A 207 -18.49 -3.10 -2.75
CA ASP A 207 -19.17 -3.82 -3.82
C ASP A 207 -20.11 -4.90 -3.26
N LEU A 208 -19.67 -5.62 -2.23
CA LEU A 208 -20.50 -6.60 -1.51
C LEU A 208 -21.68 -5.95 -0.80
N SER A 209 -21.50 -4.79 -0.16
CA SER A 209 -22.59 -4.02 0.45
C SER A 209 -23.62 -3.58 -0.59
N ARG A 210 -23.18 -3.04 -1.73
CA ARG A 210 -24.09 -2.63 -2.81
C ARG A 210 -24.85 -3.81 -3.40
N ALA A 211 -24.18 -4.94 -3.61
CA ALA A 211 -24.81 -6.15 -4.10
C ALA A 211 -25.82 -6.74 -3.10
N ALA A 212 -25.53 -6.68 -1.80
CA ALA A 212 -26.45 -7.13 -0.76
C ALA A 212 -27.72 -6.25 -0.71
N GLU A 213 -27.58 -4.92 -0.83
CA GLU A 213 -28.72 -4.02 -0.97
C GLU A 213 -29.53 -4.27 -2.25
N GLY A 214 -28.85 -4.50 -3.38
CA GLY A 214 -29.49 -4.86 -4.64
C GLY A 214 -30.30 -6.16 -4.52
N LEU A 215 -29.68 -7.20 -3.95
CA LEU A 215 -30.32 -8.49 -3.71
C LEU A 215 -31.56 -8.36 -2.82
N GLY A 216 -31.51 -7.51 -1.79
CA GLY A 216 -32.66 -7.20 -0.93
C GLY A 216 -33.83 -6.53 -1.65
N ARG A 217 -33.58 -5.84 -2.78
CA ARG A 217 -34.60 -5.26 -3.65
C ARG A 217 -35.02 -6.19 -4.79
N GLY A 218 -34.55 -7.45 -4.78
CA GLY A 218 -34.80 -8.43 -5.84
C GLY A 218 -33.92 -8.26 -7.08
N ASP A 219 -32.92 -7.38 -7.05
CA ASP A 219 -31.92 -7.22 -8.10
C ASP A 219 -30.71 -8.11 -7.80
N ALA A 220 -30.84 -9.38 -8.20
CA ALA A 220 -29.80 -10.35 -7.93
C ALA A 220 -28.56 -10.15 -8.80
N GLY A 221 -28.58 -9.39 -9.90
CA GLY A 221 -27.41 -9.15 -10.76
C GLY A 221 -26.57 -10.38 -11.11
N ASP A 222 -25.31 -10.13 -11.46
CA ASP A 222 -24.29 -11.15 -11.67
C ASP A 222 -23.51 -11.48 -10.38
N PRO A 223 -22.88 -12.67 -10.28
CA PRO A 223 -22.01 -12.99 -9.16
C PRO A 223 -20.85 -12.01 -9.04
N LEU A 224 -20.51 -11.63 -7.81
CA LEU A 224 -19.39 -10.71 -7.56
C LEU A 224 -18.04 -11.37 -7.89
N PRO A 225 -17.08 -10.62 -8.47
CA PRO A 225 -15.73 -11.12 -8.71
C PRO A 225 -15.02 -11.41 -7.38
N VAL A 226 -14.37 -12.57 -7.29
CA VAL A 226 -13.66 -13.00 -6.08
C VAL A 226 -12.27 -12.33 -6.03
N ALA A 227 -12.21 -11.16 -5.38
CA ALA A 227 -11.01 -10.34 -5.27
C ALA A 227 -10.64 -9.99 -3.82
N GLY A 228 -9.39 -9.57 -3.61
CA GLY A 228 -8.89 -9.11 -2.31
C GLY A 228 -8.21 -10.19 -1.46
N PRO A 229 -7.99 -9.90 -0.17
CA PRO A 229 -7.44 -10.84 0.82
C PRO A 229 -8.28 -12.12 0.96
N GLU A 230 -7.70 -13.19 1.50
CA GLU A 230 -8.36 -14.51 1.62
C GLU A 230 -9.70 -14.44 2.36
N GLU A 231 -9.75 -13.68 3.44
CA GLU A 231 -10.96 -13.47 4.24
C GLU A 231 -12.07 -12.78 3.46
N VAL A 232 -11.71 -11.80 2.62
CA VAL A 232 -12.66 -11.10 1.75
C VAL A 232 -13.13 -12.02 0.62
N ARG A 233 -12.21 -12.78 0.02
CA ARG A 233 -12.53 -13.77 -1.02
C ARG A 233 -13.49 -14.83 -0.50
N ASP A 234 -13.29 -15.31 0.72
CA ASP A 234 -14.19 -16.28 1.36
C ASP A 234 -15.58 -15.70 1.62
N LEU A 235 -15.65 -14.45 2.07
CA LEU A 235 -16.91 -13.74 2.24
C LEU A 235 -17.64 -13.57 0.89
N THR A 236 -16.94 -13.13 -0.17
CA THR A 236 -17.52 -13.00 -1.51
C THR A 236 -18.03 -14.35 -2.04
N ARG A 237 -17.29 -15.43 -1.86
CA ARG A 237 -17.74 -16.78 -2.24
C ARG A 237 -18.98 -17.21 -1.47
N ALA A 238 -19.03 -16.94 -0.16
CA ALA A 238 -20.19 -17.25 0.66
C ALA A 238 -21.43 -16.45 0.21
N PHE A 239 -21.26 -15.16 -0.08
CA PHE A 239 -22.31 -14.30 -0.62
C PHE A 239 -22.84 -14.81 -1.97
N ASN A 240 -21.96 -15.11 -2.93
CA ASN A 240 -22.36 -15.62 -4.24
C ASN A 240 -23.14 -16.95 -4.13
N ARG A 241 -22.72 -17.87 -3.24
CA ARG A 241 -23.48 -19.11 -2.98
C ARG A 241 -24.87 -18.84 -2.39
N MET A 242 -24.99 -17.85 -1.51
CA MET A 242 -26.26 -17.45 -0.92
C MET A 242 -27.20 -16.86 -1.97
N GLN A 243 -26.70 -15.93 -2.79
CA GLN A 243 -27.40 -15.34 -3.93
C GLN A 243 -27.94 -16.41 -4.87
N GLU A 244 -27.09 -17.36 -5.30
CA GLU A 244 -27.49 -18.45 -6.19
C GLU A 244 -28.56 -19.35 -5.59
N ARG A 245 -28.43 -19.71 -4.30
CA ARG A 245 -29.44 -20.51 -3.58
C ARG A 245 -30.78 -19.79 -3.49
N LEU A 246 -30.77 -18.49 -3.20
CA LEU A 246 -31.98 -17.69 -3.11
C LEU A 246 -32.66 -17.56 -4.47
N SER A 247 -31.91 -17.28 -5.54
CA SER A 247 -32.45 -17.21 -6.90
C SER A 247 -33.08 -18.53 -7.33
N ARG A 248 -32.43 -19.66 -7.03
CA ARG A 248 -33.00 -21.00 -7.30
C ARG A 248 -34.28 -21.24 -6.50
N PHE A 249 -34.27 -20.92 -5.20
CA PHE A 249 -35.45 -21.09 -4.35
C PHE A 249 -36.66 -20.30 -4.85
N VAL A 250 -36.47 -19.05 -5.28
CA VAL A 250 -37.54 -18.23 -5.87
C VAL A 250 -38.03 -18.85 -7.19
N ALA A 251 -37.10 -19.23 -8.08
CA ALA A 251 -37.45 -19.82 -9.37
C ALA A 251 -38.22 -21.15 -9.23
N ASP A 252 -37.82 -22.01 -8.31
CA ASP A 252 -38.49 -23.28 -8.03
C ASP A 252 -39.91 -23.05 -7.49
N ARG A 253 -40.08 -22.09 -6.57
CA ARG A 253 -41.40 -21.75 -6.02
C ARG A 253 -42.34 -21.18 -7.08
N THR A 254 -41.83 -20.32 -7.96
CA THR A 254 -42.63 -19.82 -9.08
C THR A 254 -43.01 -20.93 -10.06
N ARG A 255 -42.09 -21.87 -10.35
CA ARG A 255 -42.40 -23.01 -11.21
C ARG A 255 -43.49 -23.91 -10.64
N ILE A 256 -43.47 -24.15 -9.33
CA ILE A 256 -44.52 -24.93 -8.64
C ILE A 256 -45.87 -24.20 -8.74
N LEU A 257 -45.89 -22.89 -8.47
CA LEU A 257 -47.12 -22.10 -8.60
C LEU A 257 -47.66 -22.13 -10.04
N ALA A 258 -46.78 -22.06 -11.04
CA ALA A 258 -47.15 -22.19 -12.44
C ALA A 258 -47.79 -23.53 -12.78
N ALA A 259 -47.20 -24.63 -12.30
CA ALA A 259 -47.74 -25.97 -12.49
C ALA A 259 -49.12 -26.12 -11.82
N VAL A 260 -49.27 -25.67 -10.57
CA VAL A 260 -50.54 -25.76 -9.84
C VAL A 260 -51.64 -24.92 -10.51
N SER A 261 -51.35 -23.67 -10.91
CA SER A 261 -52.34 -22.84 -11.60
C SER A 261 -52.77 -23.43 -12.94
N HIS A 262 -51.84 -24.03 -13.68
CA HIS A 262 -52.16 -24.73 -14.92
C HIS A 262 -53.09 -25.93 -14.66
N ASP A 263 -52.78 -26.75 -13.65
CA ASP A 263 -53.56 -27.93 -13.31
C ASP A 263 -54.94 -27.59 -12.71
N LEU A 264 -55.11 -26.41 -12.12
CA LEU A 264 -56.41 -25.90 -11.65
C LEU A 264 -57.31 -25.38 -12.78
N ARG A 265 -56.76 -24.98 -13.93
CA ARG A 265 -57.56 -24.48 -15.05
C ARG A 265 -58.48 -25.55 -15.62
N SER A 266 -58.00 -26.79 -15.79
CA SER A 266 -58.81 -27.92 -16.27
C SER A 266 -60.04 -28.24 -15.41
N PRO A 267 -59.93 -28.46 -14.09
CA PRO A 267 -61.10 -28.72 -13.25
C PRO A 267 -62.04 -27.51 -13.15
N LEU A 268 -61.52 -26.27 -13.17
CA LEU A 268 -62.38 -25.07 -13.20
C LEU A 268 -63.17 -24.96 -14.51
N THR A 269 -62.57 -25.29 -15.66
CA THR A 269 -63.28 -25.34 -16.94
C THR A 269 -64.34 -26.44 -16.96
N ALA A 270 -64.04 -27.62 -16.39
CA ALA A 270 -65.02 -28.69 -16.25
C ALA A 270 -66.19 -28.29 -15.34
N MET A 271 -65.91 -27.70 -14.17
CA MET A 271 -66.94 -27.18 -13.27
C MET A 271 -67.81 -26.11 -13.95
N ARG A 272 -67.23 -25.26 -14.80
CA ARG A 272 -67.99 -24.27 -15.58
C ARG A 272 -68.98 -24.93 -16.53
N PHE A 273 -68.53 -25.96 -17.26
CA PHE A 273 -69.39 -26.74 -18.14
C PHE A 273 -70.52 -27.44 -17.37
N ASP A 274 -70.19 -28.05 -16.23
CA ASP A 274 -71.19 -28.71 -15.37
C ASP A 274 -72.20 -27.69 -14.80
N ALA A 275 -71.75 -26.48 -14.47
CA ALA A 275 -72.64 -25.40 -14.02
C ALA A 275 -73.60 -24.93 -15.12
N GLU A 276 -73.18 -24.91 -16.38
CA GLU A 276 -74.06 -24.57 -17.52
C GLU A 276 -75.24 -25.53 -17.69
N LEU A 277 -75.14 -26.76 -17.18
CA LEU A 277 -76.19 -27.78 -17.23
C LEU A 277 -77.24 -27.64 -16.10
N VAL A 278 -77.08 -26.67 -15.19
CA VAL A 278 -78.01 -26.46 -14.07
C VAL A 278 -79.30 -25.79 -14.57
N GLU A 279 -80.44 -26.43 -14.31
CA GLU A 279 -81.77 -25.98 -14.77
C GLU A 279 -82.23 -24.67 -14.11
N ASN A 280 -81.92 -24.49 -12.82
CA ASN A 280 -82.28 -23.28 -12.08
C ASN A 280 -81.34 -22.11 -12.47
N GLU A 281 -81.91 -21.08 -13.11
CA GLU A 281 -81.18 -19.91 -13.62
C GLU A 281 -80.35 -19.21 -12.55
N GLU A 282 -80.95 -18.87 -11.41
CA GLU A 282 -80.29 -18.14 -10.32
C GLU A 282 -79.11 -18.92 -9.75
N THR A 283 -79.26 -20.24 -9.60
CA THR A 283 -78.20 -21.14 -9.12
C THR A 283 -77.09 -21.26 -10.16
N ARG A 284 -77.44 -21.38 -11.44
CA ARG A 284 -76.46 -21.44 -12.54
C ARG A 284 -75.62 -20.17 -12.60
N GLU A 285 -76.25 -19.00 -12.62
CA GLU A 285 -75.57 -17.71 -12.65
C GLU A 285 -74.64 -17.55 -11.43
N SER A 286 -75.11 -17.91 -10.23
CA SER A 286 -74.29 -17.87 -9.01
C SER A 286 -73.07 -18.80 -9.05
N LEU A 287 -73.21 -20.02 -9.57
CA LEU A 287 -72.11 -20.98 -9.71
C LEU A 287 -71.08 -20.51 -10.74
N ILE A 288 -71.55 -20.05 -11.91
CA ILE A 288 -70.67 -19.52 -12.96
C ILE A 288 -69.87 -18.32 -12.42
N ALA A 289 -70.52 -17.38 -11.73
CA ALA A 289 -69.86 -16.23 -11.13
C ALA A 289 -68.78 -16.64 -10.12
N SER A 290 -69.06 -17.63 -9.27
CA SER A 290 -68.08 -18.16 -8.29
C SER A 290 -66.88 -18.84 -8.97
N ILE A 291 -67.11 -19.57 -10.07
CA ILE A 291 -66.05 -20.21 -10.86
C ILE A 291 -65.18 -19.18 -11.56
N GLU A 292 -65.78 -18.13 -12.13
CA GLU A 292 -65.06 -17.01 -12.73
C GLU A 292 -64.21 -16.25 -11.71
N GLU A 293 -64.71 -16.08 -10.48
CA GLU A 293 -63.95 -15.49 -9.38
C GLU A 293 -62.73 -16.36 -9.02
N MET A 294 -62.91 -17.68 -8.89
CA MET A 294 -61.81 -18.61 -8.64
C MET A 294 -60.76 -18.61 -9.76
N GLN A 295 -61.19 -18.57 -11.03
CA GLN A 295 -60.29 -18.45 -12.18
C GLN A 295 -59.48 -17.15 -12.12
N THR A 296 -60.14 -16.05 -11.81
CA THR A 296 -59.50 -14.73 -11.67
C THR A 296 -58.46 -14.74 -10.55
N MET A 297 -58.77 -15.32 -9.39
CA MET A 297 -57.82 -15.46 -8.27
C MET A 297 -56.62 -16.33 -8.61
N ALA A 298 -56.83 -17.44 -9.33
CA ALA A 298 -55.76 -18.34 -9.76
C ALA A 298 -54.80 -17.68 -10.75
N GLU A 299 -55.34 -16.93 -11.72
CA GLU A 299 -54.55 -16.16 -12.69
C GLU A 299 -53.79 -15.00 -12.04
N ALA A 300 -54.42 -14.28 -11.10
CA ALA A 300 -53.75 -13.24 -10.33
C ALA A 300 -52.56 -13.78 -9.52
N THR A 301 -52.72 -14.96 -8.90
CA THR A 301 -51.67 -15.64 -8.14
C THR A 301 -50.51 -16.08 -9.05
N LEU A 302 -50.82 -16.59 -10.24
CA LEU A 302 -49.82 -16.96 -11.24
C LEU A 302 -49.02 -15.74 -11.71
N ASN A 303 -49.73 -14.68 -12.11
CA ASN A 303 -49.13 -13.43 -12.58
C ASN A 303 -48.21 -12.81 -11.52
N PHE A 304 -48.60 -12.90 -10.24
CA PHE A 304 -47.77 -12.48 -9.11
C PHE A 304 -46.50 -13.35 -8.99
N ALA A 305 -46.65 -14.68 -9.06
CA ALA A 305 -45.54 -15.62 -8.95
C ALA A 305 -44.51 -15.45 -10.09
N GLU A 306 -44.98 -15.29 -11.33
CA GLU A 306 -44.13 -15.02 -12.49
C GLU A 306 -43.39 -13.69 -12.38
N GLY A 307 -44.02 -12.67 -11.80
CA GLY A 307 -43.38 -11.39 -11.49
C GLY A 307 -42.22 -11.49 -10.50
N LEU A 308 -42.21 -12.48 -9.60
CA LEU A 308 -41.13 -12.72 -8.64
C LEU A 308 -39.91 -13.43 -9.25
N ALA A 309 -40.11 -14.30 -10.25
CA ALA A 309 -39.02 -15.04 -10.89
C ALA A 309 -38.48 -14.37 -12.16
N GLY A 310 -39.23 -13.43 -12.75
CA GLY A 310 -38.82 -12.71 -13.94
C GLY A 310 -37.53 -11.92 -13.71
N ARG A 311 -36.44 -12.36 -14.37
CA ARG A 311 -35.21 -11.56 -14.52
C ARG A 311 -35.46 -10.53 -15.61
N GLU A 312 -36.16 -9.47 -15.25
CA GLU A 312 -36.20 -8.26 -16.06
C GLU A 312 -35.10 -7.32 -15.56
N ASP A 313 -34.24 -6.90 -16.49
CA ASP A 313 -33.20 -5.93 -16.21
C ASP A 313 -33.81 -4.57 -15.90
N SER A 314 -33.18 -3.83 -14.99
CA SER A 314 -33.65 -2.49 -14.67
C SER A 314 -33.17 -1.51 -15.73
N GLU A 315 -34.10 -0.85 -16.41
CA GLU A 315 -33.83 0.11 -17.47
C GLU A 315 -34.14 1.53 -17.01
N VAL A 316 -33.39 2.50 -17.53
CA VAL A 316 -33.68 3.93 -17.31
C VAL A 316 -34.70 4.36 -18.34
N VAL A 317 -35.86 4.80 -17.87
CA VAL A 317 -37.02 5.11 -18.72
C VAL A 317 -37.47 6.53 -18.47
N ASP A 318 -37.85 7.23 -19.53
CA ASP A 318 -38.57 8.50 -19.44
C ASP A 318 -40.04 8.22 -19.07
N VAL A 319 -40.46 8.71 -17.90
CA VAL A 319 -41.79 8.41 -17.33
C VAL A 319 -42.92 8.96 -18.21
N PRO A 320 -42.89 10.23 -18.68
CA PRO A 320 -43.88 10.73 -19.62
C PRO A 320 -44.07 9.85 -20.86
N ASP A 321 -42.98 9.52 -21.55
CA ASP A 321 -43.04 8.73 -22.78
C ASP A 321 -43.52 7.30 -22.52
N TRP A 322 -43.06 6.67 -21.44
CA TRP A 322 -43.43 5.31 -21.07
C TRP A 322 -44.91 5.18 -20.67
N LEU A 323 -45.43 6.14 -19.89
CA LEU A 323 -46.86 6.19 -19.55
C LEU A 323 -47.72 6.57 -20.76
N GLY A 324 -47.24 7.47 -21.63
CA GLY A 324 -47.90 7.84 -22.88
C GLY A 324 -48.12 6.63 -23.79
N ALA A 325 -47.06 5.87 -24.06
CA ALA A 325 -47.14 4.65 -24.85
C ALA A 325 -48.09 3.59 -24.26
N MET A 326 -48.27 3.60 -22.93
CA MET A 326 -49.17 2.68 -22.24
C MET A 326 -50.63 3.17 -22.26
N ALA A 327 -50.87 4.47 -22.24
CA ALA A 327 -52.21 5.06 -22.37
C ALA A 327 -52.78 4.90 -23.79
N ASP A 328 -51.89 4.85 -24.79
CA ASP A 328 -52.26 4.59 -26.20
C ASP A 328 -52.68 3.13 -26.46
N ASP A 329 -52.41 2.21 -25.52
CA ASP A 329 -52.86 0.82 -25.60
C ASP A 329 -54.37 0.73 -25.31
N LYS A 330 -55.15 0.49 -26.38
CA LYS A 330 -56.61 0.39 -26.32
C LYS A 330 -57.14 -0.73 -25.43
N ALA A 331 -56.30 -1.70 -25.04
CA ALA A 331 -56.71 -2.78 -24.13
C ALA A 331 -57.00 -2.29 -22.70
N THR A 332 -56.38 -1.18 -22.26
CA THR A 332 -56.58 -0.62 -20.91
C THR A 332 -56.51 0.92 -20.94
N PRO A 333 -57.60 1.59 -21.35
CA PRO A 333 -57.62 3.04 -21.47
C PRO A 333 -57.62 3.73 -20.09
N PHE A 334 -56.78 4.75 -19.93
CA PHE A 334 -56.76 5.65 -18.78
C PHE A 334 -56.35 7.06 -19.20
N ASN A 335 -56.77 8.06 -18.44
CA ASN A 335 -56.46 9.47 -18.71
C ASN A 335 -55.17 9.89 -18.01
N LEU A 336 -54.24 10.51 -18.74
CA LEU A 336 -53.03 11.08 -18.17
C LEU A 336 -53.30 12.50 -17.66
N THR A 337 -53.05 12.76 -16.37
CA THR A 337 -53.05 14.12 -15.81
C THR A 337 -51.70 14.81 -15.91
N GLY A 338 -50.65 14.07 -16.24
CA GLY A 338 -49.30 14.58 -16.42
C GLY A 338 -48.48 14.64 -15.12
N GLY A 339 -47.23 15.08 -15.27
CA GLY A 339 -46.24 15.23 -14.20
C GLY A 339 -44.94 15.83 -14.74
N PRO A 340 -43.96 16.14 -13.87
CA PRO A 340 -42.68 16.71 -14.31
C PRO A 340 -41.90 15.71 -15.19
N ALA A 341 -41.07 16.22 -16.11
CA ALA A 341 -40.13 15.38 -16.85
C ALA A 341 -39.21 14.65 -15.88
N MET A 342 -39.19 13.32 -15.94
CA MET A 342 -38.51 12.49 -14.96
C MET A 342 -38.04 11.18 -15.59
N THR A 343 -36.76 10.87 -15.37
CA THR A 343 -36.18 9.57 -15.70
C THR A 343 -36.00 8.74 -14.44
N VAL A 344 -36.44 7.49 -14.48
CA VAL A 344 -36.34 6.54 -13.37
C VAL A 344 -35.79 5.22 -13.85
N ARG A 345 -35.06 4.54 -12.96
CA ARG A 345 -34.61 3.17 -13.21
C ARG A 345 -35.65 2.21 -12.66
N ILE A 346 -36.35 1.52 -13.55
CA ILE A 346 -37.46 0.60 -13.22
C ILE A 346 -37.33 -0.71 -14.02
N ARG A 347 -38.18 -1.68 -13.73
CA ARG A 347 -38.42 -2.87 -14.55
C ARG A 347 -39.67 -2.63 -15.41
N PRO A 348 -39.54 -2.24 -16.69
CA PRO A 348 -40.65 -1.71 -17.49
C PRO A 348 -41.88 -2.64 -17.59
N LEU A 349 -41.70 -3.93 -17.83
CA LEU A 349 -42.77 -4.92 -17.97
C LEU A 349 -43.43 -5.21 -16.63
N ALA A 350 -42.66 -5.37 -15.55
CA ALA A 350 -43.19 -5.58 -14.21
C ALA A 350 -44.04 -4.37 -13.76
N LEU A 351 -43.53 -3.15 -13.96
CA LEU A 351 -44.27 -1.94 -13.59
C LEU A 351 -45.50 -1.73 -14.50
N ARG A 352 -45.40 -2.04 -15.79
CA ARG A 352 -46.54 -2.00 -16.73
C ARG A 352 -47.68 -2.89 -16.25
N ARG A 353 -47.38 -4.13 -15.84
CA ARG A 353 -48.38 -5.06 -15.28
C ARG A 353 -49.02 -4.50 -14.01
N ALA A 354 -48.21 -3.94 -13.10
CA ALA A 354 -48.71 -3.35 -11.86
C ALA A 354 -49.66 -2.18 -12.13
N VAL A 355 -49.28 -1.24 -13.00
CA VAL A 355 -50.15 -0.11 -13.36
C VAL A 355 -51.41 -0.59 -14.07
N ARG A 356 -51.30 -1.56 -14.99
CA ARG A 356 -52.47 -2.14 -15.68
C ARG A 356 -53.47 -2.73 -14.69
N ASN A 357 -53.01 -3.52 -13.72
CA ASN A 357 -53.89 -4.09 -12.69
C ASN A 357 -54.60 -3.01 -11.86
N LEU A 358 -53.92 -1.90 -11.54
CA LEU A 358 -54.52 -0.78 -10.83
C LEU A 358 -55.55 -0.03 -11.69
N VAL A 359 -55.25 0.17 -12.97
CA VAL A 359 -56.16 0.80 -13.94
C VAL A 359 -57.41 -0.05 -14.13
N GLU A 360 -57.27 -1.36 -14.35
CA GLU A 360 -58.40 -2.29 -14.48
C GLU A 360 -59.30 -2.26 -13.23
N ASN A 361 -58.69 -2.25 -12.04
CA ASN A 361 -59.41 -2.14 -10.79
C ASN A 361 -60.17 -0.81 -10.65
N ALA A 362 -59.51 0.31 -10.99
CA ALA A 362 -60.12 1.63 -10.96
C ALA A 362 -61.29 1.75 -11.96
N THR A 363 -61.16 1.18 -13.16
CA THR A 363 -62.23 1.19 -14.16
C THR A 363 -63.39 0.29 -13.75
N ARG A 364 -63.12 -0.90 -13.20
CA ARG A 364 -64.17 -1.84 -12.76
C ARG A 364 -65.03 -1.27 -11.63
N HIS A 365 -64.41 -0.59 -10.66
CA HIS A 365 -65.12 -0.12 -9.46
C HIS A 365 -65.46 1.39 -9.47
N GLY A 366 -64.71 2.19 -10.23
CA GLY A 366 -64.83 3.65 -10.29
C GLY A 366 -65.22 4.21 -11.65
N GLY A 367 -65.40 3.37 -12.68
CA GLY A 367 -65.86 3.74 -14.02
C GLY A 367 -64.81 4.38 -14.93
N GLN A 368 -63.80 5.06 -14.38
CA GLN A 368 -62.68 5.64 -15.14
C GLN A 368 -61.39 5.65 -14.32
N ALA A 369 -60.25 5.59 -14.98
CA ALA A 369 -58.92 5.66 -14.37
C ALA A 369 -58.17 6.92 -14.82
N THR A 370 -57.52 7.60 -13.87
CA THR A 370 -56.69 8.79 -14.12
C THR A 370 -55.33 8.61 -13.47
N VAL A 371 -54.24 8.81 -14.22
CA VAL A 371 -52.86 8.53 -13.78
C VAL A 371 -51.99 9.78 -13.91
N GLY A 372 -51.27 10.12 -12.84
CA GLY A 372 -50.28 11.20 -12.79
C GLY A 372 -49.04 10.79 -12.01
N TRP A 373 -47.94 11.52 -12.15
CA TRP A 373 -46.67 11.23 -11.48
C TRP A 373 -46.05 12.48 -10.87
N HIS A 374 -45.31 12.31 -9.77
CA HIS A 374 -44.59 13.36 -9.07
C HIS A 374 -43.32 12.80 -8.41
N ARG A 375 -42.35 13.67 -8.12
CA ARG A 375 -41.17 13.30 -7.35
C ARG A 375 -41.49 13.47 -5.86
N ALA A 376 -41.49 12.38 -5.10
CA ALA A 376 -41.54 12.43 -3.64
C ALA A 376 -40.17 12.91 -3.12
N GLY A 377 -40.20 13.91 -2.22
CA GLY A 377 -39.03 14.59 -1.68
C GLY A 377 -38.21 13.77 -0.69
#